data_AF-A0AAV2SDJ9-F1
#
_entry.id   AF-A0AAV2SDJ9-F1
#
_cell.length_a   1.000
_cell.length_b   1.000
_cell.length_c   1.000
_cell.angle_alpha   90.00
_cell.angle_beta   90.00
_cell.angle_gamma   90.00
#
_symmetry.space_group_name_H-M   'P 1'
#
loop_
_entity.id
_entity.type
_entity.pdbx_description
1 polymer ?
#
loop_
_entity_poly.entity_id
_entity_poly.type
_entity_poly.pdbx_seq_one_letter_code
_entity_poly.pdbx_strand_id
1 'polypeptide(L)'
;NTPESFETAQNFIKEAQDYGTRINQKILTFVAHLAILQGYPHIAVELLEMCQRSGQAAVRNLKAVALCHVNRVEDTIPIFRSLLSIDLPDNRRATWIGPIRTETLDVVREAVLNTEDKELKSEFERIERNLRDAQHVTEGAIKDLLLLPIEFRPNRDNDKNRNRAMLAASFNRQQNHRRPYQKERYQSRGGLADME
;
A
#
# COMPACT_ATOMS: atom_id res chain seq x y z
N ASN A 1 -13.61 -19.26 8.64
CA ASN A 1 -14.47 -18.28 7.96
C ASN A 1 -15.89 -18.51 8.49
N THR A 2 -16.28 -17.81 9.56
CA THR A 2 -17.67 -17.84 10.06
C THR A 2 -18.24 -16.42 9.99
N PRO A 3 -19.56 -16.27 9.79
CA PRO A 3 -20.21 -14.95 9.81
C PRO A 3 -19.94 -14.18 11.11
N GLU A 4 -20.01 -14.86 12.25
CA GLU A 4 -19.73 -14.29 13.58
C GLU A 4 -18.32 -13.67 13.69
N SER A 5 -17.32 -14.35 13.11
CA SER A 5 -15.94 -13.83 13.10
C SER A 5 -15.81 -12.56 12.26
N PHE A 6 -16.60 -12.42 11.20
CA PHE A 6 -16.59 -11.24 10.35
C PHE A 6 -17.29 -10.07 11.02
N GLU A 7 -18.46 -10.28 11.62
CA GLU A 7 -19.17 -9.26 12.40
C GLU A 7 -18.30 -8.73 13.54
N THR A 8 -17.63 -9.64 14.26
CA THR A 8 -16.69 -9.26 15.33
C THR A 8 -15.54 -8.41 14.78
N ALA A 9 -14.95 -8.79 13.65
CA ALA A 9 -13.88 -8.03 13.02
C ALA A 9 -14.34 -6.64 12.53
N GLN A 10 -15.56 -6.52 12.01
CA GLN A 10 -16.14 -5.24 11.63
C GLN A 10 -16.32 -4.31 12.84
N ASN A 11 -16.80 -4.85 13.96
CA ASN A 11 -16.97 -4.06 15.19
C ASN A 11 -15.63 -3.51 15.68
N PHE A 12 -14.57 -4.32 15.69
CA PHE A 12 -13.23 -3.83 16.06
C PHE A 12 -12.70 -2.75 15.11
N ILE A 13 -12.97 -2.86 13.80
CA ILE A 13 -12.58 -1.83 12.84
C ILE A 13 -13.31 -0.53 13.10
N LYS A 14 -14.63 -0.58 13.35
CA LYS A 14 -15.45 0.58 13.67
C LYS A 14 -14.97 1.25 14.97
N GLU A 15 -14.78 0.48 16.03
CA GLU A 15 -14.23 0.99 17.30
C GLU A 15 -12.87 1.66 17.08
N ALA A 16 -11.96 1.03 16.34
CA ALA A 16 -10.66 1.62 16.05
C ALA A 16 -10.76 2.94 15.25
N GLN A 17 -11.73 3.06 14.35
CA GLN A 17 -12.02 4.31 13.63
C GLN A 17 -12.55 5.39 14.56
N ASP A 18 -13.47 5.04 15.47
CA ASP A 18 -14.06 5.97 16.44
C ASP A 18 -12.99 6.54 17.39
N TYR A 19 -12.00 5.72 17.77
CA TYR A 19 -10.83 6.16 18.55
C TYR A 19 -9.75 6.86 17.72
N GLY A 20 -9.92 7.01 16.40
CA GLY A 20 -8.94 7.63 15.51
C GLY A 20 -7.63 6.84 15.36
N THR A 21 -7.64 5.54 15.70
CA THR A 21 -6.45 4.69 15.65
C THR A 21 -6.20 4.20 14.24
N ARG A 22 -4.93 4.24 13.81
CA ARG A 22 -4.54 3.70 12.49
C ARG A 22 -4.56 2.18 12.52
N ILE A 23 -5.42 1.59 11.69
CA ILE A 23 -5.53 0.14 11.56
C ILE A 23 -4.40 -0.38 10.67
N ASN A 24 -3.81 -1.50 11.07
CA ASN A 24 -2.77 -2.14 10.26
C ASN A 24 -3.37 -2.65 8.94
N GLN A 25 -2.71 -2.35 7.83
CA GLN A 25 -3.08 -2.81 6.49
C GLN A 25 -3.32 -4.32 6.42
N LYS A 26 -2.52 -5.15 7.12
CA LYS A 26 -2.73 -6.60 7.13
C LYS A 26 -4.11 -6.99 7.66
N ILE A 27 -4.56 -6.32 8.73
CA ILE A 27 -5.89 -6.54 9.32
C ILE A 27 -6.95 -6.17 8.28
N LEU A 28 -6.84 -4.99 7.67
CA LEU A 28 -7.78 -4.53 6.64
C LEU A 28 -7.85 -5.50 5.45
N THR A 29 -6.71 -5.95 4.93
CA THR A 29 -6.69 -6.92 3.82
C THR A 29 -7.28 -8.27 4.19
N PHE A 30 -7.08 -8.72 5.44
CA PHE A 30 -7.62 -9.99 5.90
C PHE A 30 -9.14 -9.93 6.04
N VAL A 31 -9.66 -8.85 6.63
CA VAL A 31 -11.11 -8.63 6.76
C VAL A 31 -11.76 -8.37 5.40
N ALA A 32 -11.11 -7.64 4.49
CA ALA A 32 -11.58 -7.46 3.12
C ALA A 32 -11.69 -8.79 2.37
N HIS A 33 -10.72 -9.69 2.53
CA HIS A 33 -10.81 -11.03 1.93
C HIS A 33 -11.97 -11.85 2.50
N LEU A 34 -12.22 -11.78 3.81
CA LEU A 34 -13.39 -12.41 4.43
C LEU A 34 -14.70 -11.82 3.90
N ALA A 35 -14.77 -10.50 3.72
CA ALA A 35 -15.94 -9.83 3.16
C ALA A 35 -16.29 -10.34 1.75
N ILE A 36 -15.29 -10.50 0.89
CA ILE A 36 -15.47 -11.07 -0.46
C ILE A 36 -16.03 -12.49 -0.35
N LEU A 37 -15.44 -13.35 0.49
CA LEU A 37 -15.89 -14.74 0.66
C LEU A 37 -17.30 -14.86 1.26
N GLN A 38 -17.76 -13.86 2.01
CA GLN A 38 -19.10 -13.82 2.60
C GLN A 38 -20.15 -13.13 1.69
N GLY A 39 -19.76 -12.71 0.49
CA GLY A 39 -20.69 -12.07 -0.46
C GLY A 39 -20.93 -10.58 -0.19
N TYR A 40 -20.07 -9.92 0.58
CA TYR A 40 -20.10 -8.48 0.83
C TYR A 40 -18.91 -7.74 0.17
N PRO A 41 -18.76 -7.78 -1.16
CA PRO A 41 -17.61 -7.21 -1.85
C PRO A 41 -17.55 -5.68 -1.79
N HIS A 42 -18.68 -4.99 -1.59
CA HIS A 42 -18.72 -3.54 -1.42
C HIS A 42 -17.98 -3.08 -0.16
N ILE A 43 -18.16 -3.81 0.96
CA ILE A 43 -17.42 -3.57 2.21
C ILE A 43 -15.93 -3.81 2.00
N ALA A 44 -15.57 -4.83 1.20
CA ALA A 44 -14.17 -5.10 0.88
C ALA A 44 -13.51 -3.91 0.17
N VAL A 45 -14.20 -3.27 -0.78
CA VAL A 45 -13.69 -2.07 -1.46
C VAL A 45 -13.42 -0.95 -0.46
N GLU A 46 -14.39 -0.64 0.41
CA GLU A 46 -14.24 0.42 1.42
C GLU A 46 -13.05 0.18 2.34
N LEU A 47 -12.90 -1.04 2.85
CA LEU A 47 -11.77 -1.43 3.71
C LEU A 47 -10.42 -1.30 2.98
N LEU A 48 -10.38 -1.59 1.69
CA LEU A 48 -9.16 -1.51 0.89
C LEU A 48 -8.81 -0.05 0.54
N GLU A 49 -9.78 0.85 0.42
CA GLU A 49 -9.50 2.29 0.25
C GLU A 49 -8.90 2.92 1.51
N MET A 50 -9.18 2.38 2.70
CA MET A 50 -8.53 2.82 3.94
C MET A 50 -7.02 2.49 3.97
N CYS A 51 -6.52 1.63 3.09
CA CYS A 51 -5.12 1.24 3.06
C CYS A 51 -4.24 2.35 2.45
N GLN A 52 -3.38 2.97 3.27
CA GLN A 52 -2.46 4.03 2.83
C GLN A 52 -1.46 3.57 1.73
N ARG A 53 -1.17 2.27 1.64
CA ARG A 53 -0.28 1.69 0.62
C ARG A 53 -1.06 0.80 -0.34
N SER A 54 -1.81 1.43 -1.23
CA SER A 54 -2.55 0.76 -2.32
C SER A 54 -1.65 -0.06 -3.26
N GLY A 55 -0.33 0.20 -3.25
CA GLY A 55 0.65 -0.47 -4.08
C GLY A 55 1.13 -1.85 -3.59
N GLN A 56 0.62 -2.37 -2.47
CA GLN A 56 1.00 -3.72 -2.03
C GLN A 56 0.24 -4.78 -2.83
N ALA A 57 0.92 -5.88 -3.20
CA ALA A 57 0.32 -7.00 -3.95
C ALA A 57 -1.03 -7.46 -3.37
N ALA A 58 -1.12 -7.71 -2.06
CA ALA A 58 -2.36 -8.18 -1.43
C ALA A 58 -3.54 -7.20 -1.66
N VAL A 59 -3.32 -5.89 -1.46
CA VAL A 59 -4.37 -4.88 -1.66
C VAL A 59 -4.78 -4.80 -3.12
N ARG A 60 -3.83 -4.77 -4.06
CA ARG A 60 -4.15 -4.70 -5.49
C ARG A 60 -4.96 -5.91 -5.96
N ASN A 61 -4.51 -7.12 -5.60
CA ASN A 61 -5.20 -8.36 -5.98
C ASN A 61 -6.62 -8.40 -5.42
N LEU A 62 -6.78 -8.12 -4.12
CA LEU A 62 -8.11 -8.10 -3.50
C LEU A 62 -9.00 -6.99 -4.06
N LYS A 63 -8.44 -5.81 -4.37
CA LYS A 63 -9.20 -4.68 -4.91
C LYS A 63 -9.71 -5.00 -6.31
N ALA A 64 -8.88 -5.59 -7.16
CA ALA A 64 -9.30 -6.03 -8.49
C ALA A 64 -10.45 -7.05 -8.41
N VAL A 65 -10.32 -8.08 -7.57
CA VAL A 65 -11.39 -9.07 -7.35
C VAL A 65 -12.66 -8.43 -6.81
N ALA A 66 -12.56 -7.57 -5.79
CA ALA A 66 -13.71 -6.91 -5.20
C ALA A 66 -14.45 -6.01 -6.20
N LEU A 67 -13.73 -5.27 -7.04
CA LEU A 67 -14.30 -4.43 -8.10
C LEU A 67 -15.05 -5.26 -9.15
N CYS A 68 -14.51 -6.43 -9.52
CA CYS A 68 -15.21 -7.35 -10.41
C CYS A 68 -16.54 -7.84 -9.81
N HIS A 69 -16.57 -8.17 -8.52
CA HIS A 69 -17.82 -8.59 -7.85
C HIS A 69 -18.86 -7.46 -7.70
N VAL A 70 -18.46 -6.19 -7.76
CA VAL A 70 -19.35 -5.03 -7.70
C VAL A 70 -19.73 -4.53 -9.12
N ASN A 71 -19.43 -5.30 -10.18
CA ASN A 71 -19.66 -4.93 -11.58
C ASN A 71 -18.94 -3.63 -12.00
N ARG A 72 -17.80 -3.31 -11.36
CA ARG A 72 -16.96 -2.14 -11.68
C ARG A 72 -15.63 -2.59 -12.29
N VAL A 73 -15.72 -3.43 -13.32
CA VAL A 73 -14.56 -4.08 -13.94
C VAL A 73 -13.63 -3.07 -14.62
N GLU A 74 -14.17 -1.98 -15.17
CA GLU A 74 -13.40 -0.89 -15.80
C GLU A 74 -12.38 -0.26 -14.84
N ASP A 75 -12.70 -0.18 -13.55
CA ASP A 75 -11.82 0.38 -12.53
C ASP A 75 -10.60 -0.51 -12.23
N THR A 76 -10.57 -1.75 -12.73
CA THR A 76 -9.41 -2.63 -12.61
C THR A 76 -8.29 -2.27 -13.58
N ILE A 77 -8.64 -1.65 -14.71
CA ILE A 77 -7.71 -1.22 -15.76
C ILE A 77 -6.60 -0.28 -15.24
N PRO A 78 -6.91 0.83 -14.53
CA PRO A 78 -5.87 1.70 -14.00
C PRO A 78 -4.98 1.01 -12.97
N ILE A 79 -5.50 0.02 -12.23
CA ILE A 79 -4.71 -0.79 -11.28
C ILE A 79 -3.62 -1.55 -12.04
N PHE A 80 -3.97 -2.22 -13.14
CA PHE A 80 -3.01 -2.97 -13.95
C PHE A 80 -2.07 -2.09 -14.76
N ARG A 81 -2.56 -0.99 -15.34
CA ARG A 81 -1.70 -0.01 -16.03
C ARG A 81 -0.63 0.56 -15.09
N SER A 82 -0.97 0.79 -13.82
CA SER A 82 -0.02 1.26 -12.80
C SER A 82 1.12 0.29 -12.51
N LEU A 83 0.98 -1.01 -12.82
CA LEU A 83 2.08 -1.98 -12.72
C LEU A 83 3.01 -1.87 -13.93
N LEU A 84 2.44 -1.64 -15.12
CA LEU A 84 3.18 -1.55 -16.38
C LEU A 84 3.91 -0.21 -16.55
N SER A 85 3.36 0.89 -16.02
CA SER A 85 3.94 2.24 -16.15
C SER A 85 5.21 2.45 -15.33
N ILE A 86 5.67 1.42 -14.63
CA ILE A 86 6.83 1.50 -13.77
C ILE A 86 8.07 1.10 -14.59
N ASP A 87 8.51 2.02 -15.45
CA ASP A 87 9.81 1.97 -16.12
C ASP A 87 10.92 2.25 -15.09
N LEU A 88 11.24 1.25 -14.27
CA LEU A 88 12.33 1.36 -13.30
C LEU A 88 13.57 0.62 -13.82
N PRO A 89 14.72 1.29 -13.95
CA PRO A 89 15.97 0.68 -14.43
C PRO A 89 16.61 -0.31 -13.44
N ASP A 90 15.88 -0.80 -12.44
CA ASP A 90 16.40 -1.70 -11.41
C ASP A 90 15.35 -2.75 -11.02
N ASN A 91 15.54 -3.98 -11.51
CA ASN A 91 14.72 -5.17 -11.25
C ASN A 91 14.48 -5.46 -9.75
N ARG A 92 15.22 -4.82 -8.84
CA ARG A 92 15.10 -4.99 -7.39
C ARG A 92 13.81 -4.41 -6.79
N ARG A 93 13.11 -3.51 -7.49
CA ARG A 93 11.81 -2.96 -7.02
C ARG A 93 10.59 -3.68 -7.59
N ALA A 94 10.72 -4.52 -8.61
CA ALA A 94 9.64 -5.43 -9.02
C ALA A 94 9.18 -6.32 -7.85
N THR A 95 10.12 -6.71 -6.97
CA THR A 95 9.83 -7.41 -5.70
C THR A 95 9.07 -6.54 -4.68
N TRP A 96 9.20 -5.21 -4.73
CA TRP A 96 8.55 -4.28 -3.80
C TRP A 96 7.10 -3.97 -4.19
N ILE A 97 6.84 -3.88 -5.50
CA ILE A 97 5.52 -3.61 -6.06
C ILE A 97 4.64 -4.87 -5.96
N GLY A 98 5.26 -6.05 -6.01
CA GLY A 98 4.62 -7.33 -5.73
C GLY A 98 3.67 -7.79 -6.85
N PRO A 99 3.67 -9.09 -7.17
CA PRO A 99 3.02 -9.60 -8.38
C PRO A 99 1.50 -9.64 -8.29
N ILE A 100 0.85 -9.66 -9.46
CA ILE A 100 -0.54 -10.07 -9.62
C ILE A 100 -0.61 -11.60 -9.63
N ARG A 101 -1.59 -12.16 -8.91
CA ARG A 101 -1.84 -13.61 -8.90
C ARG A 101 -2.64 -14.01 -10.14
N THR A 102 -2.37 -15.22 -10.63
CA THR A 102 -3.13 -15.81 -11.74
C THR A 102 -4.62 -15.89 -11.42
N GLU A 103 -4.98 -16.29 -10.19
CA GLU A 103 -6.37 -16.31 -9.69
C GLU A 103 -7.09 -14.97 -9.90
N THR A 104 -6.43 -13.85 -9.59
CA THR A 104 -7.00 -12.51 -9.80
C THR A 104 -7.27 -12.22 -11.27
N LEU A 105 -6.33 -12.58 -12.16
CA LEU A 105 -6.50 -12.35 -13.59
C LEU A 105 -7.62 -13.19 -14.17
N ASP A 106 -7.77 -14.44 -13.71
CA ASP A 106 -8.82 -15.32 -14.19
C ASP A 106 -10.21 -14.79 -13.78
N VAL A 107 -10.38 -14.34 -12.53
CA VAL A 107 -11.62 -13.68 -12.06
C VAL A 107 -11.93 -12.43 -12.88
N VAL A 108 -10.91 -11.59 -13.13
CA VAL A 108 -11.12 -10.37 -13.91
C VAL A 108 -11.45 -10.70 -15.36
N ARG A 109 -10.80 -11.70 -15.96
CA ARG A 109 -11.08 -12.15 -17.33
C ARG A 109 -12.52 -12.63 -17.44
N GLU A 110 -12.99 -13.45 -16.51
CA GLU A 110 -14.39 -13.89 -16.47
C GLU A 110 -15.35 -12.71 -16.36
N ALA A 111 -15.06 -11.74 -15.50
CA ALA A 111 -15.87 -10.54 -15.35
C ALA A 111 -15.90 -9.68 -16.63
N VAL A 112 -14.75 -9.52 -17.31
CA VAL A 112 -14.64 -8.80 -18.59
C VAL A 112 -15.39 -9.52 -19.71
N LEU A 113 -15.35 -10.86 -19.76
CA LEU A 113 -16.08 -11.64 -20.76
C LEU A 113 -17.60 -11.47 -20.64
N ASN A 114 -18.09 -11.36 -19.40
CA ASN A 114 -19.50 -11.13 -19.09
C ASN A 114 -19.99 -9.71 -19.46
N THR A 115 -19.08 -8.75 -19.65
CA THR A 115 -19.42 -7.39 -20.11
C THR A 115 -19.68 -7.35 -21.62
N GLU A 116 -20.59 -6.50 -22.10
CA GLU A 116 -20.87 -6.35 -23.55
C GLU A 116 -19.88 -5.43 -24.27
N ASP A 117 -19.06 -4.69 -23.53
CA ASP A 117 -18.10 -3.74 -24.06
C ASP A 117 -16.90 -4.42 -24.75
N LYS A 118 -16.77 -4.17 -26.05
CA LYS A 118 -15.67 -4.70 -26.88
C LYS A 118 -14.36 -3.96 -26.65
N GLU A 119 -14.41 -2.68 -26.32
CA GLU A 119 -13.21 -1.87 -26.07
C GLU A 119 -12.51 -2.38 -24.82
N LEU A 120 -13.27 -2.56 -23.73
CA LEU A 120 -12.78 -3.11 -22.47
C LEU A 120 -12.13 -4.50 -22.65
N LYS A 121 -12.75 -5.38 -23.45
CA LYS A 121 -12.21 -6.71 -23.77
C LYS A 121 -10.85 -6.62 -24.46
N SER A 122 -10.78 -5.83 -25.53
CA SER A 122 -9.54 -5.65 -26.30
C SER A 122 -8.42 -5.00 -25.46
N GLU A 123 -8.80 -4.08 -24.58
CA GLU A 123 -7.86 -3.41 -23.71
C GLU A 123 -7.30 -4.37 -22.65
N PHE A 124 -8.18 -5.11 -21.99
CA PHE A 124 -7.79 -6.10 -20.99
C PHE A 124 -6.85 -7.15 -21.59
N GLU A 125 -7.14 -7.68 -22.78
CA GLU A 125 -6.26 -8.63 -23.46
C GLU A 125 -4.86 -8.07 -23.72
N ARG A 126 -4.78 -6.79 -24.12
CA ARG A 126 -3.49 -6.10 -24.32
C ARG A 126 -2.72 -5.97 -23.00
N ILE A 127 -3.40 -5.57 -21.94
CA ILE A 127 -2.81 -5.41 -20.61
C ILE A 127 -2.36 -6.76 -20.06
N GLU A 128 -3.17 -7.80 -20.18
CA GLU A 128 -2.86 -9.13 -19.68
C GLU A 128 -1.59 -9.68 -20.35
N ARG A 129 -1.49 -9.53 -21.68
CA ARG A 129 -0.28 -9.93 -22.43
C ARG A 129 0.94 -9.19 -21.93
N ASN A 130 0.85 -7.86 -21.80
CA ASN A 130 1.96 -7.04 -21.31
C ASN A 130 2.38 -7.40 -19.87
N LEU A 131 1.43 -7.72 -18.99
CA LEU A 131 1.72 -8.13 -17.60
C LEU A 131 2.47 -9.47 -17.56
N ARG A 132 2.12 -10.41 -18.45
CA ARG A 132 2.82 -11.70 -18.58
C ARG A 132 4.22 -11.52 -19.15
N ASP A 133 4.35 -10.73 -20.22
CA ASP A 133 5.64 -10.43 -20.88
C ASP A 133 6.61 -9.73 -19.92
N ALA A 134 6.09 -8.81 -19.09
CA ALA A 134 6.84 -8.11 -18.06
C ALA A 134 7.09 -8.94 -16.77
N GLN A 135 6.68 -10.22 -16.74
CA GLN A 135 6.82 -11.12 -15.58
C GLN A 135 6.22 -10.57 -14.28
N HIS A 136 5.14 -9.80 -14.36
CA HIS A 136 4.41 -9.28 -13.20
C HIS A 136 3.33 -10.23 -12.67
N VAL A 137 3.20 -11.41 -13.30
CA VAL A 137 2.23 -12.44 -12.93
C VAL A 137 2.94 -13.56 -12.18
N THR A 138 2.37 -14.02 -11.07
CA THR A 138 2.90 -15.14 -10.30
C THR A 138 1.80 -16.11 -9.95
N GLU A 139 2.10 -17.41 -10.05
CA GLU A 139 1.19 -18.49 -9.66
C GLU A 139 0.93 -18.51 -8.16
N GLY A 140 -0.23 -19.03 -7.75
CA GLY A 140 -0.62 -19.18 -6.35
C GLY A 140 -1.88 -18.41 -6.00
N ALA A 141 -2.42 -18.71 -4.81
CA ALA A 141 -3.70 -18.18 -4.38
C ALA A 141 -3.54 -16.82 -3.68
N ILE A 142 -4.60 -16.01 -3.71
CA ILE A 142 -4.63 -14.71 -3.03
C ILE A 142 -4.44 -14.89 -1.51
N LYS A 143 -4.99 -15.97 -0.94
CA LYS A 143 -4.82 -16.33 0.47
C LYS A 143 -3.35 -16.43 0.88
N ASP A 144 -2.48 -16.88 -0.02
CA ASP A 144 -1.06 -17.08 0.28
C ASP A 144 -0.36 -15.74 0.50
N LEU A 145 -0.80 -14.66 -0.18
CA LEU A 145 -0.30 -13.30 0.06
C LEU A 145 -0.67 -12.77 1.45
N LEU A 146 -1.85 -13.14 1.95
CA LEU A 146 -2.35 -12.69 3.25
C LEU A 146 -1.61 -13.38 4.40
N LEU A 147 -1.30 -14.66 4.21
CA LEU A 147 -0.64 -15.51 5.20
C LEU A 147 0.88 -15.38 5.22
N LEU A 148 1.48 -14.57 4.33
CA LEU A 148 2.91 -14.29 4.39
C LEU A 148 3.30 -13.76 5.78
N PRO A 149 4.48 -14.13 6.31
CA PRO A 149 4.94 -13.62 7.59
C PRO A 149 5.10 -12.08 7.55
N ILE A 150 5.00 -11.44 8.71
CA ILE A 150 5.29 -10.01 8.84
C ILE A 150 6.81 -9.87 8.90
N GLU A 151 7.42 -9.40 7.82
CA GLU A 151 8.84 -9.05 7.82
C GLU A 151 9.08 -7.78 8.64
N PHE A 152 9.75 -7.92 9.78
CA PHE A 152 10.31 -6.76 10.48
C PHE A 152 11.54 -6.28 9.73
N ARG A 153 11.39 -5.21 8.96
CA ARG A 153 12.54 -4.53 8.36
C ARG A 153 13.06 -3.50 9.36
N PRO A 154 14.24 -3.70 9.96
CA PRO A 154 14.84 -2.67 10.80
C PRO A 154 15.02 -1.42 9.93
N ASN A 155 14.67 -0.26 10.49
CA ASN A 155 14.65 1.01 9.79
C ASN A 155 16.08 1.47 9.46
N ARG A 156 16.67 0.91 8.39
CA ARG A 156 18.06 1.14 7.97
C ARG A 156 18.34 2.59 7.56
N ASP A 157 17.31 3.39 7.31
CA ASP A 157 17.47 4.77 6.83
C ASP A 157 17.85 5.74 7.96
N ASN A 158 17.49 5.44 9.21
CA ASN A 158 17.87 6.28 10.35
C ASN A 158 19.39 6.19 10.65
N ASP A 159 20.01 5.04 10.45
CA ASP A 159 21.45 4.85 10.72
C ASP A 159 22.32 5.53 9.66
N LYS A 160 21.91 5.50 8.39
CA LYS A 160 22.64 6.17 7.30
C LYS A 160 22.59 7.69 7.43
N ASN A 161 21.44 8.26 7.80
CA ASN A 161 21.31 9.71 7.98
C ASN A 161 22.04 10.21 9.24
N ARG A 162 22.04 9.46 10.34
CA ARG A 162 22.83 9.79 11.54
C ARG A 162 24.33 9.81 11.24
N ASN A 163 24.83 8.81 10.51
CA ASN A 163 26.24 8.75 10.15
C ASN A 163 26.63 9.87 9.17
N ARG A 164 25.76 10.22 8.22
CA ARG A 164 26.00 11.34 7.29
C ARG A 164 26.00 12.70 8.00
N ALA A 165 25.09 12.90 8.95
CA ALA A 165 25.05 14.11 9.77
C ALA A 165 26.28 14.23 10.68
N MET A 166 26.75 13.13 11.28
CA MET A 166 27.98 13.11 12.06
C MET A 166 29.24 13.36 11.22
N LEU A 167 29.36 12.74 10.03
CA LEU A 167 30.46 13.01 9.10
C LEU A 167 30.44 14.47 8.60
N ALA A 168 29.28 15.01 8.25
CA ALA A 168 29.15 16.42 7.86
C ALA A 168 29.55 17.37 9.01
N ALA A 169 29.19 17.03 10.25
CA ALA A 169 29.58 17.80 11.43
C ALA A 169 31.10 17.73 11.73
N SER A 170 31.77 16.61 11.43
CA SER A 170 33.22 16.49 11.63
C SER A 170 34.04 17.33 10.64
N PHE A 171 33.59 17.46 9.39
CA PHE A 171 34.27 18.31 8.39
C PHE A 171 34.09 19.81 8.68
N ASN A 172 32.97 20.22 9.26
CA ASN A 172 32.74 21.62 9.67
C ASN A 172 33.51 22.03 10.95
N ARG A 173 33.98 21.09 11.76
CA ARG A 173 34.79 21.40 12.96
C ARG A 173 36.20 21.87 12.65
N GLN A 174 36.79 21.40 11.54
CA GLN A 174 38.14 21.80 11.14
C GLN A 174 38.19 23.19 10.49
N GLN A 175 37.10 23.67 9.89
CA GLN A 175 37.06 25.00 9.25
C GLN A 175 36.71 26.14 10.22
N ASN A 176 36.12 25.86 11.38
CA ASN A 176 35.57 26.88 12.28
C ASN A 176 36.50 27.39 13.40
N HIS A 177 37.81 27.11 13.37
CA HIS A 177 38.78 27.77 14.27
C HIS A 177 39.05 29.26 13.93
N ARG A 178 38.23 29.90 13.08
CA ARG A 178 38.38 31.31 12.67
C ARG A 178 37.07 32.10 12.64
N ARG A 179 36.14 31.89 13.58
CA ARG A 179 35.01 32.82 13.74
C ARG A 179 34.85 33.26 15.20
N PRO A 180 34.82 34.59 15.48
CA PRO A 180 34.59 35.10 16.82
C PRO A 180 33.17 34.75 17.30
N TYR A 181 33.09 34.42 18.57
CA TYR A 181 31.90 34.10 19.35
C TYR A 181 30.82 35.19 19.21
N GLN A 182 29.80 34.98 18.37
CA GLN A 182 28.58 35.80 18.42
C GLN A 182 27.69 35.26 19.54
N LYS A 183 27.52 36.06 20.60
CA LYS A 183 26.58 35.81 21.69
C LYS A 183 25.18 35.60 21.12
N GLU A 184 24.63 34.41 21.34
CA GLU A 184 23.22 34.10 21.13
C GLU A 184 22.36 35.09 21.92
N ARG A 185 21.60 35.91 21.20
CA ARG A 185 20.48 36.66 21.79
C ARG A 185 19.41 35.64 22.14
N TYR A 186 19.24 35.39 23.43
CA TYR A 186 18.05 34.75 23.98
C TYR A 186 16.82 35.47 23.43
N GLN A 187 16.11 34.82 22.51
CA GLN A 187 14.76 35.23 22.15
C GLN A 187 13.87 34.89 23.34
N SER A 188 13.60 35.90 24.16
CA SER A 188 12.65 35.84 25.26
C SER A 188 11.28 35.42 24.71
N ARG A 189 10.75 34.29 25.20
CA ARG A 189 9.39 33.86 24.90
C ARG A 189 8.43 34.81 25.62
N GLY A 190 7.80 35.71 24.85
CA GLY A 190 6.75 36.60 25.36
C GLY A 190 5.59 35.76 25.89
N GLY A 191 5.34 35.86 27.19
CA GLY A 191 4.28 35.11 27.88
C GLY A 191 4.57 34.80 29.34
N LEU A 192 5.81 34.99 29.81
CA LEU A 192 6.18 34.81 31.23
C LEU A 192 6.60 36.10 31.95
N ALA A 193 6.49 37.26 31.28
CA ALA A 193 6.88 38.56 31.84
C ALA A 193 5.70 39.33 32.48
N ASP A 194 4.47 38.84 32.35
CA ASP A 194 3.25 39.52 32.80
C ASP A 194 2.61 38.82 34.03
N MET A 195 3.37 38.02 34.76
CA MET A 195 2.94 37.39 36.03
C MET A 195 3.82 37.83 37.20
N GLU A 196 3.90 39.15 37.43
CA GLU A 196 4.23 39.73 38.74
C GLU A 196 3.19 40.79 39.12
#